data_AF-A0A971GZR7-F1
#
_entry.id   AF-A0A971GZR7-F1
#
_cell.length_a   1.000
_cell.length_b   1.000
_cell.length_c   1.000
_cell.angle_alpha   90.00
_cell.angle_beta   90.00
_cell.angle_gamma   90.00
#
_symmetry.space_group_name_H-M   'P 1'
#
loop_
_entity.id
_entity.type
_entity.pdbx_description
1 polymer ?
#
loop_
_entity_poly.entity_id
_entity_poly.type
_entity_poly.pdbx_seq_one_letter_code
_entity_poly.pdbx_strand_id
1 'polypeptide(L)'
;MKKALSFVLVLSLLLSTSTIVLADMESKLSNHWSKNQINKEFVIRYFPYLAKEDFKRFDPKGTIGEDEFLLSFSSLLKDKGYTQGEIGWKVDLNRVQMANIVGKKLIEESVISNSQNNTPFVDIGQLTKEEKNSIATLYNHGLISGVSKTKYAPYRKATQAEVIVFLQRIGNLLDKRANIPFKLLGIVESYSGKEDITWRMDKDKILITITKSFPTPGYNMEVGKLVKAGDDIIVYLKTTPPNKDSNQLQVITYKTITIEVDKEDIGNPPYNFILGDVFL
;
A
#
# COMPACT_ATOMS: atom_id res chain seq x y z
N MET A 1 55.10 -4.01 -46.49
CA MET A 1 54.19 -5.18 -46.57
C MET A 1 54.53 -6.20 -45.48
N LYS A 2 53.95 -6.09 -44.29
CA LYS A 2 53.85 -7.20 -43.32
C LYS A 2 52.53 -7.06 -42.54
N LYS A 3 51.53 -7.71 -43.14
CA LYS A 3 50.37 -8.41 -42.59
C LYS A 3 49.78 -7.89 -41.27
N ALA A 4 48.65 -7.21 -41.43
CA ALA A 4 47.57 -7.11 -40.46
C ALA A 4 47.07 -8.50 -40.08
N LEU A 5 47.22 -8.87 -38.82
CA LEU A 5 46.48 -9.97 -38.20
C LEU A 5 46.53 -9.73 -36.69
N SER A 6 45.35 -9.51 -36.10
CA SER A 6 45.04 -9.63 -34.65
C SER A 6 44.20 -8.46 -34.16
N PHE A 7 42.99 -8.27 -34.69
CA PHE A 7 41.94 -7.52 -34.00
C PHE A 7 40.52 -7.93 -34.39
N VAL A 8 40.32 -9.18 -34.87
CA VAL A 8 38.99 -9.66 -35.31
C VAL A 8 38.39 -10.73 -34.38
N LEU A 9 39.09 -11.18 -33.34
CA LEU A 9 38.64 -12.33 -32.51
C LEU A 9 38.24 -11.99 -31.08
N VAL A 10 37.88 -10.73 -30.79
CA VAL A 10 37.28 -10.34 -29.49
C VAL A 10 35.97 -9.55 -29.65
N LEU A 11 35.61 -9.11 -30.88
CA LEU A 11 34.42 -8.27 -31.09
C LEU A 11 33.16 -9.03 -31.54
N SER A 12 33.21 -10.36 -31.66
CA SER A 12 32.03 -11.17 -31.98
C SER A 12 31.33 -11.77 -30.74
N LEU A 13 31.75 -11.41 -29.52
CA LEU A 13 31.17 -11.96 -28.28
C LEU A 13 30.50 -10.90 -27.38
N LEU A 14 30.16 -9.72 -27.90
CA LEU A 14 29.53 -8.63 -27.13
C LEU A 14 28.23 -8.09 -27.74
N LEU A 15 27.63 -8.82 -28.69
CA LEU A 15 26.29 -8.51 -29.24
C LEU A 15 25.29 -9.64 -29.00
N SER A 16 25.42 -10.35 -27.87
CA SER A 16 24.31 -11.08 -27.26
C SER A 16 23.88 -10.39 -25.96
N THR A 17 23.73 -9.07 -26.01
CA THR A 17 23.12 -8.32 -24.91
C THR A 17 21.62 -8.58 -24.92
N SER A 18 21.18 -9.33 -23.90
CA SER A 18 19.87 -9.20 -23.24
C SER A 18 18.59 -9.41 -24.07
N THR A 19 18.38 -10.60 -24.65
CA THR A 19 17.04 -11.02 -25.09
C THR A 19 16.40 -12.11 -24.24
N ILE A 20 17.05 -12.59 -23.17
CA ILE A 20 16.52 -13.72 -22.36
C ILE A 20 15.70 -13.26 -21.13
N VAL A 21 15.77 -11.98 -20.71
CA VAL A 21 15.21 -11.54 -19.41
C VAL A 21 13.69 -11.22 -19.44
N LEU A 22 13.08 -11.19 -20.63
CA LEU A 22 11.64 -10.87 -20.82
C LEU A 22 10.73 -12.11 -20.90
N ALA A 23 11.27 -13.29 -21.20
CA ALA A 23 10.45 -14.40 -21.70
C ALA A 23 9.71 -15.24 -20.65
N ASP A 24 10.26 -15.52 -19.46
CA ASP A 24 9.68 -16.60 -18.63
C ASP A 24 8.31 -16.24 -18.01
N MET A 25 8.18 -15.08 -17.38
CA MET A 25 6.90 -14.67 -16.78
C MET A 25 5.81 -14.38 -17.83
N GLU A 26 6.18 -13.66 -18.90
CA GLU A 26 5.22 -13.28 -19.95
C GLU A 26 4.76 -14.50 -20.74
N SER A 27 5.65 -15.47 -21.00
CA SER A 27 5.29 -16.72 -21.69
C SER A 27 4.31 -17.56 -20.86
N LYS A 28 4.54 -17.66 -19.54
CA LYS A 28 3.61 -18.33 -18.59
C LYS A 28 2.24 -17.67 -18.52
N LEU A 29 2.16 -16.38 -18.83
CA LEU A 29 0.91 -15.61 -18.89
C LEU A 29 0.29 -15.53 -20.28
N SER A 30 0.96 -16.02 -21.34
CA SER A 30 0.64 -15.73 -22.74
C SER A 30 -0.83 -15.94 -23.14
N ASN A 31 -1.53 -16.89 -22.50
CA ASN A 31 -2.96 -17.19 -22.68
C ASN A 31 -3.75 -17.21 -21.36
N HIS A 32 -3.26 -16.50 -20.35
CA HIS A 32 -3.88 -16.44 -19.03
C HIS A 32 -4.74 -15.18 -18.87
N TRP A 33 -5.87 -15.28 -18.17
CA TRP A 33 -6.79 -14.15 -17.94
C TRP A 33 -6.11 -12.96 -17.24
N SER A 34 -5.03 -13.22 -16.51
CA SER A 34 -4.29 -12.22 -15.73
C SER A 34 -3.11 -11.61 -16.48
N LYS A 35 -2.89 -11.92 -17.77
CA LYS A 35 -1.74 -11.45 -18.55
C LYS A 35 -1.52 -9.94 -18.47
N ASN A 36 -2.60 -9.19 -18.64
CA ASN A 36 -2.57 -7.72 -18.63
C ASN A 36 -2.91 -7.14 -17.25
N GLN A 37 -3.06 -8.00 -16.24
CA GLN A 37 -3.39 -7.58 -14.87
C GLN A 37 -2.17 -7.63 -13.97
N ILE A 38 -1.26 -8.59 -14.16
CA ILE A 38 -0.11 -8.78 -13.29
C ILE A 38 1.04 -7.85 -13.71
N ASN A 39 1.52 -7.06 -12.75
CA ASN A 39 2.68 -6.20 -12.89
C ASN A 39 3.95 -6.95 -12.43
N LYS A 40 4.95 -7.03 -13.31
CA LYS A 40 6.21 -7.75 -13.04
C LYS A 40 6.95 -7.20 -11.82
N GLU A 41 7.06 -5.88 -11.69
CA GLU A 41 7.74 -5.24 -10.55
C GLU A 41 7.04 -5.53 -9.22
N PHE A 42 5.70 -5.60 -9.24
CA PHE A 42 4.94 -6.00 -8.06
C PHE A 42 5.26 -7.44 -7.63
N VAL A 43 5.36 -8.37 -8.58
CA VAL A 43 5.74 -9.76 -8.29
C VAL A 43 7.18 -9.85 -7.78
N ILE A 44 8.12 -9.14 -8.40
CA ILE A 44 9.51 -9.09 -7.92
C ILE A 44 9.58 -8.57 -6.49
N ARG A 45 8.83 -7.50 -6.18
CA ARG A 45 8.85 -6.83 -4.89
C ARG A 45 8.20 -7.65 -3.77
N TYR A 46 6.98 -8.15 -3.99
CA TYR A 46 6.19 -8.76 -2.92
C TYR A 46 6.09 -10.28 -3.02
N PHE A 47 6.48 -10.89 -4.14
CA PHE A 47 6.53 -12.35 -4.34
C PHE A 47 7.94 -12.80 -4.77
N PRO A 48 9.01 -12.40 -4.05
CA PRO A 48 10.38 -12.67 -4.49
C PRO A 48 10.66 -14.18 -4.63
N TYR A 49 9.96 -15.03 -3.86
CA TYR A 49 10.08 -16.49 -3.96
C TYR A 49 9.47 -17.09 -5.24
N LEU A 50 8.55 -16.39 -5.91
CA LEU A 50 8.05 -16.76 -7.24
C LEU A 50 8.95 -16.20 -8.35
N ALA A 51 9.60 -15.06 -8.12
CA ALA A 51 10.47 -14.40 -9.10
C ALA A 51 11.88 -15.03 -9.21
N LYS A 52 12.32 -15.77 -8.18
CA LYS A 52 13.61 -16.50 -8.18
C LYS A 52 13.75 -17.44 -9.37
N GLU A 53 15.01 -17.67 -9.77
CA GLU A 53 15.39 -18.57 -10.87
C GLU A 53 14.57 -18.28 -12.14
N ASP A 54 14.55 -17.00 -12.56
CA ASP A 54 13.80 -16.55 -13.72
C ASP A 54 12.35 -17.00 -13.70
N PHE A 55 11.63 -16.73 -12.60
CA PHE A 55 10.23 -17.09 -12.43
C PHE A 55 9.90 -18.59 -12.47
N LYS A 56 10.88 -19.51 -12.34
CA LYS A 56 10.65 -20.96 -12.43
C LYS A 56 9.48 -21.50 -11.60
N ARG A 57 9.28 -21.01 -10.37
CA ARG A 57 8.17 -21.42 -9.48
C ARG A 57 6.84 -20.72 -9.77
N PHE A 58 6.85 -19.67 -10.58
CA PHE A 58 5.63 -18.99 -10.99
C PHE A 58 4.84 -19.91 -11.92
N ASP A 59 3.64 -20.27 -11.47
CA ASP A 59 2.61 -20.95 -12.24
C ASP A 59 1.28 -20.21 -11.94
N PRO A 60 0.74 -19.43 -12.88
CA PRO A 60 -0.45 -18.63 -12.63
C PRO A 60 -1.69 -19.46 -12.27
N LYS A 61 -1.71 -20.76 -12.60
CA LYS A 61 -2.79 -21.70 -12.22
C LYS A 61 -2.42 -22.54 -11.00
N GLY A 62 -1.16 -22.54 -10.60
CA GLY A 62 -0.65 -23.24 -9.43
C GLY A 62 -1.24 -22.67 -8.14
N THR A 63 -1.27 -23.49 -7.09
CA THR A 63 -1.72 -23.06 -5.77
C THR A 63 -0.62 -22.32 -5.02
N ILE A 64 -1.00 -21.65 -3.94
CA ILE A 64 -0.09 -20.94 -3.04
C ILE A 64 -0.38 -21.30 -1.60
N GLY A 65 0.67 -21.42 -0.79
CA GLY A 65 0.57 -21.65 0.64
C GLY A 65 0.11 -20.40 1.38
N GLU A 66 -0.55 -20.60 2.52
CA GLU A 66 -0.95 -19.53 3.43
C GLU A 66 0.26 -18.77 3.98
N ASP A 67 1.37 -19.44 4.24
CA ASP A 67 2.66 -18.86 4.66
C ASP A 67 3.24 -17.91 3.60
N GLU A 68 3.31 -18.37 2.35
CA GLU A 68 3.79 -17.56 1.21
C GLU A 68 2.89 -16.33 0.98
N PHE A 69 1.57 -16.52 1.06
CA PHE A 69 0.61 -15.44 0.99
C PHE A 69 0.79 -14.40 2.11
N LEU A 70 0.88 -14.85 3.36
CA LEU A 70 1.02 -13.96 4.52
C LEU A 70 2.36 -13.22 4.51
N LEU A 71 3.43 -13.84 4.01
CA LEU A 71 4.70 -13.17 3.77
C LEU A 71 4.54 -12.01 2.77
N SER A 72 3.90 -12.28 1.63
CA SER A 72 3.66 -11.26 0.60
C SER A 72 2.73 -10.15 1.09
N PHE A 73 1.65 -10.48 1.79
CA PHE A 73 0.70 -9.51 2.33
C PHE A 73 1.34 -8.66 3.43
N SER A 74 2.11 -9.26 4.34
CA SER A 74 2.83 -8.53 5.38
C SER A 74 3.90 -7.60 4.81
N SER A 75 4.62 -8.04 3.78
CA SER A 75 5.59 -7.18 3.07
C SER A 75 4.90 -5.98 2.41
N LEU A 76 3.71 -6.18 1.83
CA LEU A 76 2.92 -5.10 1.24
C LEU A 76 2.47 -4.11 2.31
N LEU A 77 1.87 -4.56 3.41
CA LEU A 77 1.42 -3.69 4.50
C LEU A 77 2.57 -2.86 5.08
N LYS A 78 3.72 -3.52 5.34
CA LYS A 78 4.92 -2.86 5.85
C LYS A 78 5.41 -1.75 4.91
N ASP A 79 5.50 -2.03 3.61
CA ASP A 79 5.92 -1.04 2.60
C ASP A 79 4.95 0.15 2.52
N LYS A 80 3.67 -0.06 2.86
CA LYS A 80 2.64 0.99 2.91
C LYS A 80 2.51 1.68 4.27
N GLY A 81 3.32 1.30 5.27
CA GLY A 81 3.32 1.91 6.61
C GLY A 81 2.21 1.42 7.54
N TYR A 82 1.61 0.25 7.27
CA TYR A 82 0.63 -0.41 8.13
C TYR A 82 1.31 -1.45 9.03
N THR A 83 0.65 -1.80 10.15
CA THR A 83 1.18 -2.80 11.08
C THR A 83 1.26 -4.19 10.43
N GLN A 84 2.26 -4.97 10.83
CA GLN A 84 2.52 -6.29 10.25
C GLN A 84 1.33 -7.25 10.47
N GLY A 85 1.08 -8.12 9.49
CA GLY A 85 0.05 -9.16 9.57
C GLY A 85 0.46 -10.36 10.43
N GLU A 86 -0.49 -11.29 10.59
CA GLU A 86 -0.29 -12.55 11.33
C GLU A 86 0.76 -13.47 10.65
N ILE A 87 1.36 -14.37 11.43
CA ILE A 87 2.29 -15.40 10.95
C ILE A 87 1.48 -16.62 10.47
N GLY A 88 1.72 -17.05 9.23
CA GLY A 88 1.00 -18.15 8.59
C GLY A 88 1.54 -19.55 8.86
N TRP A 89 0.72 -20.55 8.54
CA TRP A 89 1.09 -21.97 8.56
C TRP A 89 1.34 -22.48 7.14
N LYS A 90 2.16 -23.54 7.00
CA LYS A 90 2.47 -24.16 5.70
C LYS A 90 1.33 -25.09 5.24
N VAL A 91 0.18 -24.50 4.96
CA VAL A 91 -1.04 -25.17 4.45
C VAL A 91 -1.52 -24.48 3.18
N ASP A 92 -2.29 -25.17 2.35
CA ASP A 92 -2.89 -24.55 1.17
C ASP A 92 -3.90 -23.47 1.54
N LEU A 93 -3.83 -22.32 0.87
CA LEU A 93 -4.75 -21.21 1.09
C LEU A 93 -6.00 -21.35 0.20
N ASN A 94 -7.19 -21.39 0.81
CA ASN A 94 -8.45 -21.30 0.08
C ASN A 94 -8.97 -19.85 -0.03
N ARG A 95 -9.94 -19.63 -0.92
CA ARG A 95 -10.47 -18.30 -1.22
C ARG A 95 -11.21 -17.64 -0.07
N VAL A 96 -11.84 -18.42 0.82
CA VAL A 96 -12.50 -17.85 2.01
C VAL A 96 -11.47 -17.44 3.06
N GLN A 97 -10.44 -18.25 3.32
CA GLN A 97 -9.33 -17.89 4.22
C GLN A 97 -8.64 -16.61 3.76
N MET A 98 -8.29 -16.54 2.47
CA MET A 98 -7.69 -15.35 1.86
C MET A 98 -8.55 -14.09 2.05
N ALA A 99 -9.86 -14.20 1.78
CA ALA A 99 -10.79 -13.10 1.96
C ALA A 99 -10.96 -12.71 3.43
N ASN A 100 -10.99 -13.68 4.34
CA ASN A 100 -11.17 -13.41 5.76
C ASN A 100 -9.95 -12.72 6.37
N ILE A 101 -8.74 -13.23 6.10
CA ILE A 101 -7.47 -12.65 6.57
C ILE A 101 -7.36 -11.18 6.15
N VAL A 102 -7.55 -10.91 4.85
CA VAL A 102 -7.40 -9.54 4.33
C VAL A 102 -8.57 -8.66 4.75
N GLY A 103 -9.80 -9.16 4.63
CA GLY A 103 -11.00 -8.40 4.97
C GLY A 103 -10.95 -7.91 6.41
N LYS A 104 -10.64 -8.82 7.35
CA LYS A 104 -10.47 -8.49 8.76
C LYS A 104 -9.37 -7.45 8.96
N LYS A 105 -8.17 -7.68 8.41
CA LYS A 105 -7.05 -6.74 8.57
C LYS A 105 -7.35 -5.35 8.00
N LEU A 106 -7.97 -5.26 6.82
CA LEU A 106 -8.32 -3.97 6.22
C LEU A 106 -9.44 -3.25 6.98
N ILE A 107 -10.32 -3.97 7.66
CA ILE A 107 -11.33 -3.38 8.56
C ILE A 107 -10.68 -2.94 9.88
N GLU A 108 -9.78 -3.73 10.45
CA GLU A 108 -9.04 -3.39 11.68
C GLU A 108 -8.19 -2.13 11.51
N GLU A 109 -7.42 -2.07 10.43
CA GLU A 109 -6.66 -0.87 10.02
C GLU A 109 -7.56 0.22 9.44
N SER A 110 -8.87 -0.06 9.38
CA SER A 110 -9.92 0.84 8.94
C SER A 110 -9.65 1.47 7.57
N VAL A 111 -9.01 0.70 6.69
CA VAL A 111 -8.76 1.00 5.27
C VAL A 111 -10.06 0.93 4.48
N ILE A 112 -10.95 0.00 4.86
CA ILE A 112 -12.29 -0.18 4.29
C ILE A 112 -13.33 -0.28 5.41
N SER A 113 -14.54 0.20 5.12
CA SER A 113 -15.66 0.09 6.06
C SER A 113 -16.42 -1.21 5.85
N ASN A 114 -16.95 -1.78 6.92
CA ASN A 114 -17.75 -2.99 6.88
C ASN A 114 -19.01 -2.80 6.01
N SER A 115 -19.31 -3.75 5.10
CA SER A 115 -20.52 -3.77 4.29
C SER A 115 -21.32 -5.05 4.53
N GLN A 116 -22.58 -4.90 4.92
CA GLN A 116 -23.44 -6.05 5.19
C GLN A 116 -24.00 -6.70 3.92
N ASN A 117 -23.86 -8.03 3.85
CA ASN A 117 -24.74 -9.01 3.20
C ASN A 117 -25.36 -8.66 1.82
N ASN A 118 -24.60 -8.04 0.92
CA ASN A 118 -25.05 -7.85 -0.46
C ASN A 118 -24.03 -8.44 -1.43
N THR A 119 -24.09 -9.75 -1.65
CA THR A 119 -23.35 -10.41 -2.74
C THR A 119 -24.30 -11.30 -3.53
N PRO A 120 -24.06 -11.51 -4.84
CA PRO A 120 -24.85 -12.43 -5.64
C PRO A 120 -24.47 -13.91 -5.40
N PHE A 121 -23.57 -14.20 -4.46
CA PHE A 121 -22.98 -15.52 -4.29
C PHE A 121 -23.90 -16.44 -3.50
N VAL A 122 -24.36 -17.52 -4.13
CA VAL A 122 -25.27 -18.48 -3.50
C VAL A 122 -24.55 -19.62 -2.78
N ASP A 123 -23.24 -19.78 -3.01
CA ASP A 123 -22.41 -20.88 -2.51
C ASP A 123 -21.64 -20.55 -1.21
N ILE A 124 -22.01 -19.45 -0.53
CA ILE A 124 -21.40 -19.01 0.73
C ILE A 124 -22.28 -19.29 1.96
N GLY A 125 -23.42 -19.97 1.80
CA GLY A 125 -24.40 -20.18 2.87
C GLY A 125 -23.85 -20.85 4.13
N GLN A 126 -22.95 -21.82 3.95
CA GLN A 126 -22.32 -22.61 5.03
C GLN A 126 -21.19 -21.87 5.77
N LEU A 127 -20.77 -20.71 5.26
CA LEU A 127 -19.73 -19.92 5.90
C LEU A 127 -20.24 -19.26 7.18
N THR A 128 -19.31 -18.98 8.09
CA THR A 128 -19.58 -18.17 9.29
C THR A 128 -20.05 -16.77 8.91
N LYS A 129 -20.69 -16.08 9.87
CA LYS A 129 -21.12 -14.68 9.67
C LYS A 129 -19.94 -13.78 9.32
N GLU A 130 -18.80 -13.98 9.97
CA GLU A 130 -17.56 -13.22 9.74
C GLU A 130 -17.02 -13.42 8.32
N GLU A 131 -16.87 -14.68 7.88
CA GLU A 131 -16.39 -14.99 6.53
C GLU A 131 -17.31 -14.41 5.44
N LYS A 132 -18.64 -14.53 5.61
CA LYS A 132 -19.62 -13.91 4.69
C LYS A 132 -19.45 -12.40 4.65
N ASN A 133 -19.22 -11.78 5.80
CA ASN A 133 -19.05 -10.35 5.93
C ASN A 133 -17.74 -9.86 5.26
N SER A 134 -16.64 -10.59 5.43
CA SER A 134 -15.37 -10.32 4.77
C SER A 134 -15.50 -10.42 3.25
N ILE A 135 -16.17 -11.47 2.74
CA ILE A 135 -16.43 -11.62 1.30
C ILE A 135 -17.31 -10.46 0.79
N ALA A 136 -18.40 -10.14 1.48
CA ALA A 136 -19.29 -9.04 1.08
C ALA A 136 -18.58 -7.70 1.04
N THR A 137 -17.79 -7.40 2.08
CA THR A 137 -17.04 -6.16 2.19
C THR A 137 -16.03 -6.03 1.06
N LEU A 138 -15.20 -7.05 0.82
CA LEU A 138 -14.20 -7.02 -0.25
C LEU A 138 -14.84 -6.97 -1.65
N TYR A 139 -15.97 -7.65 -1.85
CA TYR A 139 -16.70 -7.63 -3.12
C TYR A 139 -17.26 -6.23 -3.42
N ASN A 140 -17.90 -5.59 -2.44
CA ASN A 140 -18.50 -4.27 -2.60
C ASN A 140 -17.46 -3.15 -2.82
N HIS A 141 -16.22 -3.36 -2.33
CA HIS A 141 -15.08 -2.49 -2.63
C HIS A 141 -14.36 -2.85 -3.95
N GLY A 142 -14.87 -3.82 -4.71
CA GLY A 142 -14.27 -4.24 -5.99
C GLY A 142 -12.92 -4.94 -5.86
N LEU A 143 -12.56 -5.41 -4.67
CA LEU A 143 -11.27 -6.04 -4.41
C LEU A 143 -11.25 -7.51 -4.85
N ILE A 144 -12.37 -8.22 -4.66
CA ILE A 144 -12.55 -9.61 -5.10
C ILE A 144 -13.70 -9.75 -6.10
N SER A 145 -13.68 -10.84 -6.86
CA SER A 145 -14.76 -11.24 -7.77
C SER A 145 -15.09 -12.72 -7.61
N GLY A 146 -16.31 -13.11 -8.01
CA GLY A 146 -16.72 -14.50 -8.08
C GLY A 146 -16.02 -15.27 -9.22
N VAL A 147 -16.08 -16.60 -9.15
CA VAL A 147 -15.71 -17.49 -10.28
C VAL A 147 -16.80 -17.54 -11.35
N SER A 148 -18.01 -17.08 -11.00
CA SER A 148 -19.11 -16.79 -11.93
C SER A 148 -19.95 -15.65 -11.36
N LYS A 149 -21.01 -15.25 -12.08
CA LYS A 149 -21.93 -14.20 -11.61
C LYS A 149 -22.59 -14.53 -10.26
N THR A 150 -22.74 -15.80 -9.92
CA THR A 150 -23.49 -16.24 -8.71
C THR A 150 -22.69 -17.18 -7.82
N LYS A 151 -21.39 -17.42 -8.08
CA LYS A 151 -20.55 -18.31 -7.27
C LYS A 151 -19.21 -17.68 -6.92
N TYR A 152 -18.82 -17.79 -5.66
CA TYR A 152 -17.52 -17.35 -5.14
C TYR A 152 -16.47 -18.48 -5.09
N ALA A 153 -16.92 -19.73 -4.92
CA ALA A 153 -16.12 -20.92 -4.69
C ALA A 153 -15.20 -20.81 -3.44
N PRO A 154 -15.76 -20.68 -2.22
CA PRO A 154 -14.98 -20.36 -1.02
C PRO A 154 -13.89 -21.39 -0.69
N TYR A 155 -14.18 -22.68 -0.82
CA TYR A 155 -13.26 -23.76 -0.47
C TYR A 155 -12.29 -24.15 -1.60
N ARG A 156 -12.36 -23.49 -2.76
CA ARG A 156 -11.37 -23.70 -3.81
C ARG A 156 -10.04 -23.09 -3.37
N LYS A 157 -8.94 -23.81 -3.60
CA LYS A 157 -7.58 -23.28 -3.45
C LYS A 157 -7.39 -22.03 -4.31
N ALA A 158 -6.81 -20.99 -3.72
CA ALA A 158 -6.45 -19.77 -4.43
C ALA A 158 -5.26 -20.05 -5.35
N THR A 159 -5.32 -19.54 -6.58
CA THR A 159 -4.19 -19.63 -7.52
C THR A 159 -3.19 -18.51 -7.31
N GLN A 160 -1.94 -18.70 -7.72
CA GLN A 160 -0.91 -17.65 -7.63
C GLN A 160 -1.35 -16.36 -8.35
N ALA A 161 -1.96 -16.49 -9.53
CA ALA A 161 -2.45 -15.31 -10.27
C ALA A 161 -3.56 -14.57 -9.53
N GLU A 162 -4.48 -15.29 -8.88
CA GLU A 162 -5.55 -14.66 -8.09
C GLU A 162 -5.00 -13.91 -6.90
N VAL A 163 -4.04 -14.50 -6.18
CA VAL A 163 -3.40 -13.85 -5.03
C VAL A 163 -2.62 -12.61 -5.46
N ILE A 164 -1.83 -12.69 -6.53
CA ILE A 164 -1.06 -11.54 -7.03
C ILE A 164 -2.00 -10.40 -7.44
N VAL A 165 -3.04 -10.69 -8.24
CA VAL A 165 -4.01 -9.68 -8.66
C VAL A 165 -4.75 -9.09 -7.47
N PHE A 166 -5.10 -9.92 -6.48
CA PHE A 166 -5.76 -9.45 -5.26
C PHE A 166 -4.86 -8.51 -4.45
N LEU A 167 -3.60 -8.90 -4.17
CA LEU A 167 -2.65 -8.05 -3.46
C LEU A 167 -2.32 -6.77 -4.22
N GLN A 168 -2.29 -6.78 -5.56
CA GLN A 168 -2.13 -5.55 -6.34
C GLN A 168 -3.30 -4.58 -6.15
N ARG A 169 -4.54 -5.09 -6.12
CA ARG A 169 -5.71 -4.24 -5.85
C ARG A 169 -5.66 -3.64 -4.46
N ILE A 170 -5.21 -4.41 -3.48
CA ILE A 170 -4.97 -3.91 -2.12
C ILE A 170 -3.87 -2.85 -2.15
N GLY A 171 -2.73 -3.11 -2.78
CA GLY A 171 -1.64 -2.12 -2.89
C GLY A 171 -2.12 -0.80 -3.48
N ASN A 172 -2.88 -0.85 -4.58
CA ASN A 172 -3.48 0.32 -5.19
C ASN A 172 -4.49 1.04 -4.28
N LEU A 173 -5.26 0.30 -3.48
CA LEU A 173 -6.17 0.87 -2.49
C LEU A 173 -5.38 1.58 -1.38
N LEU A 174 -4.33 0.94 -0.85
CA LEU A 174 -3.48 1.51 0.18
C LEU A 174 -2.76 2.76 -0.34
N ASP A 175 -2.29 2.77 -1.59
CA ASP A 175 -1.67 3.94 -2.21
C ASP A 175 -2.62 5.13 -2.30
N LYS A 176 -3.89 4.90 -2.65
CA LYS A 176 -4.92 5.95 -2.64
C LYS A 176 -5.21 6.49 -1.24
N ARG A 177 -5.07 5.66 -0.20
CA ARG A 177 -5.37 6.02 1.20
C ARG A 177 -4.16 6.61 1.94
N ALA A 178 -2.95 6.29 1.49
CA ALA A 178 -1.69 6.69 2.10
C ALA A 178 -1.19 8.08 1.66
N ASN A 179 -1.88 8.74 0.73
CA ASN A 179 -1.45 10.05 0.23
C ASN A 179 -2.64 10.95 -0.14
N ILE A 180 -3.39 11.37 0.88
CA ILE A 180 -4.41 12.41 0.70
C ILE A 180 -3.68 13.67 0.18
N PRO A 181 -3.98 14.16 -1.02
CA PRO A 181 -3.30 15.33 -1.56
C PRO A 181 -3.67 16.55 -0.72
N PHE A 182 -2.68 17.42 -0.52
CA PHE A 182 -2.86 18.65 0.23
C PHE A 182 -2.03 19.76 -0.40
N LYS A 183 -2.47 21.00 -0.18
CA LYS A 183 -1.77 22.20 -0.58
C LYS A 183 -1.29 22.93 0.66
N LEU A 184 0.00 23.26 0.71
CA LEU A 184 0.54 24.14 1.75
C LEU A 184 0.03 25.57 1.54
N LEU A 185 -0.60 26.15 2.56
CA LEU A 185 -1.04 27.55 2.54
C LEU A 185 -0.04 28.48 3.21
N GLY A 186 0.64 28.02 4.27
CA GLY A 186 1.64 28.83 4.93
C GLY A 186 2.24 28.17 6.17
N ILE A 187 3.37 28.74 6.60
CA ILE A 187 4.08 28.37 7.82
C ILE A 187 4.39 29.67 8.57
N VAL A 188 4.04 29.73 9.85
CA VAL A 188 4.29 30.88 10.72
C VAL A 188 5.08 30.42 11.94
N GLU A 189 6.01 31.25 12.41
CA GLU A 189 6.75 31.05 13.66
C GLU A 189 6.33 32.11 14.68
N SER A 190 6.18 31.72 15.95
CA SER A 190 5.88 32.61 17.07
C SER A 190 6.63 32.19 18.33
N TYR A 191 6.74 33.11 19.30
CA TYR A 191 7.32 32.86 20.63
C TYR A 191 6.28 32.58 21.72
N SER A 192 5.01 32.54 21.33
CA SER A 192 3.89 32.18 22.19
C SER A 192 2.90 31.35 21.40
N GLY A 193 2.36 30.32 22.02
CA GLY A 193 1.46 29.39 21.36
C GLY A 193 1.10 28.22 22.25
N LYS A 194 0.25 27.35 21.72
CA LYS A 194 -0.14 26.07 22.31
C LYS A 194 -0.06 25.02 21.22
N GLU A 195 0.49 23.85 21.55
CA GLU A 195 0.46 22.72 20.64
C GLU A 195 -0.99 22.27 20.42
N ASP A 196 -1.40 22.19 19.16
CA ASP A 196 -2.76 21.86 18.79
C ASP A 196 -2.85 21.41 17.32
N ILE A 197 -3.91 20.67 17.02
CA ILE A 197 -4.34 20.37 15.66
C ILE A 197 -5.81 20.75 15.54
N THR A 198 -6.09 21.75 14.71
CA THR A 198 -7.44 22.26 14.49
C THR A 198 -7.78 22.17 13.01
N TRP A 199 -9.07 22.12 12.71
CA TRP A 199 -9.54 22.14 11.34
C TRP A 199 -10.80 22.96 11.20
N ARG A 200 -11.05 23.45 9.99
CA ARG A 200 -12.31 24.11 9.63
C ARG A 200 -12.67 23.84 8.18
N MET A 201 -13.97 23.79 7.89
CA MET A 201 -14.45 23.78 6.51
C MET A 201 -14.33 25.17 5.89
N ASP A 202 -13.85 25.21 4.65
CA ASP A 202 -13.97 26.35 3.76
C ASP A 202 -14.54 25.85 2.42
N LYS A 203 -15.87 25.96 2.27
CA LYS A 203 -16.63 25.41 1.13
C LYS A 203 -16.42 23.89 0.94
N ASP A 204 -15.73 23.50 -0.12
CA ASP A 204 -15.34 22.15 -0.51
C ASP A 204 -13.94 21.75 -0.04
N LYS A 205 -13.24 22.65 0.66
CA LYS A 205 -11.92 22.43 1.24
C LYS A 205 -11.98 22.29 2.76
N ILE A 206 -11.01 21.58 3.30
CA ILE A 206 -10.74 21.46 4.73
C ILE A 206 -9.39 22.11 5.00
N LEU A 207 -9.39 23.13 5.85
CA LEU A 207 -8.17 23.80 6.30
C LEU A 207 -7.73 23.18 7.62
N ILE A 208 -6.56 22.56 7.63
CA ILE A 208 -5.97 21.91 8.81
C ILE A 208 -4.82 22.77 9.28
N THR A 209 -4.84 23.18 10.54
CA THR A 209 -3.82 24.01 11.18
C THR A 209 -3.16 23.23 12.31
N ILE A 210 -1.86 22.99 12.18
CA ILE A 210 -1.05 22.23 13.13
C ILE A 210 -0.04 23.16 13.78
N THR A 211 -0.02 23.22 15.10
CA THR A 211 0.98 23.98 15.87
C THR A 211 1.84 23.02 16.70
N LYS A 212 3.16 23.11 16.57
CA LYS A 212 4.12 22.34 17.39
C LYS A 212 5.16 23.27 18.01
N SER A 213 5.57 22.97 19.24
CA SER A 213 6.63 23.65 19.96
C SER A 213 8.01 23.05 19.64
N PHE A 214 9.03 23.89 19.68
CA PHE A 214 10.42 23.52 19.48
C PHE A 214 11.29 24.19 20.54
N PRO A 215 12.35 23.52 21.03
CA PRO A 215 13.14 24.00 22.15
C PRO A 215 13.96 25.27 21.83
N THR A 216 14.25 25.50 20.55
CA THR A 216 14.97 26.67 20.04
C THR A 216 14.38 27.12 18.71
N PRO A 217 14.67 28.34 18.24
CA PRO A 217 14.46 28.71 16.84
C PRO A 217 15.29 27.82 15.88
N GLY A 218 14.99 27.94 14.59
CA GLY A 218 15.78 27.31 13.52
C GLY A 218 15.40 25.87 13.15
N TYR A 219 14.45 25.26 13.85
CA TYR A 219 13.85 24.00 13.39
C TYR A 219 13.10 24.22 12.06
N ASN A 220 13.18 23.26 11.16
CA ASN A 220 12.26 23.18 10.02
C ASN A 220 11.12 22.21 10.37
N MET A 221 9.91 22.53 9.94
CA MET A 221 8.73 21.68 10.08
C MET A 221 7.99 21.66 8.75
N GLU A 222 7.68 20.46 8.27
CA GLU A 222 6.94 20.21 7.04
C GLU A 222 5.83 19.20 7.30
N VAL A 223 4.74 19.26 6.53
CA VAL A 223 3.78 18.15 6.45
C VAL A 223 4.29 17.19 5.40
N GLY A 224 4.61 15.96 5.80
CA GLY A 224 5.12 14.93 4.91
C GLY A 224 4.02 14.22 4.14
N LYS A 225 3.01 13.69 4.84
CA LYS A 225 1.87 13.00 4.24
C LYS A 225 0.65 13.04 5.15
N LEU A 226 -0.53 12.89 4.55
CA LEU A 226 -1.79 12.65 5.23
C LEU A 226 -2.27 11.24 4.88
N VAL A 227 -2.61 10.47 5.91
CA VAL A 227 -3.06 9.08 5.76
C VAL A 227 -4.41 8.92 6.43
N LYS A 228 -5.37 8.32 5.72
CA LYS A 228 -6.62 7.88 6.35
C LYS A 228 -6.41 6.55 7.07
N ALA A 229 -6.65 6.54 8.37
CA ALA A 229 -6.64 5.36 9.23
C ALA A 229 -8.02 5.26 9.90
N GLY A 230 -8.98 4.72 9.17
CA GLY A 230 -10.37 4.67 9.62
C GLY A 230 -11.09 5.99 9.60
N ASP A 231 -11.66 6.32 10.75
CA ASP A 231 -12.33 7.60 10.98
C ASP A 231 -11.29 8.72 11.25
N ASP A 232 -10.03 8.34 11.48
CA ASP A 232 -8.94 9.25 11.75
C ASP A 232 -8.14 9.59 10.49
N ILE A 233 -7.60 10.80 10.48
CA ILE A 233 -6.67 11.30 9.48
C ILE A 233 -5.37 11.63 10.19
N ILE A 234 -4.36 10.82 9.92
CA ILE A 234 -3.03 10.95 10.52
C ILE A 234 -2.23 11.95 9.69
N VAL A 235 -1.79 13.03 10.33
CA VAL A 235 -0.89 14.02 9.76
C VAL A 235 0.53 13.70 10.19
N TYR A 236 1.36 13.26 9.24
CA TYR A 236 2.78 13.01 9.49
C TYR A 236 3.59 14.28 9.28
N LEU A 237 4.27 14.72 10.33
CA LEU A 237 5.19 15.86 10.27
C LEU A 237 6.62 15.38 10.05
N LYS A 238 7.37 16.14 9.25
CA LYS A 238 8.82 16.00 9.14
C LYS A 238 9.46 17.20 9.81
N THR A 239 10.26 16.95 10.84
CA THR A 239 10.97 17.99 11.58
C THR A 239 12.48 17.83 11.39
N THR A 240 13.16 18.91 11.03
CA THR A 240 14.63 18.92 10.90
C THR A 240 15.20 19.92 11.91
N PRO A 241 16.11 19.51 12.80
CA PRO A 241 16.74 20.45 13.75
C PRO A 241 17.63 21.46 13.01
N PRO A 242 17.90 22.63 13.61
CA PRO A 242 18.88 23.57 13.09
C PRO A 242 20.27 22.92 13.03
N ASN A 243 21.17 23.51 12.22
CA ASN A 243 22.55 23.07 12.17
C ASN A 243 23.17 23.09 13.59
N LYS A 244 23.91 22.03 13.96
CA LYS A 244 24.58 21.92 15.27
C LYS A 244 25.55 23.07 15.55
N ASP A 245 26.13 23.65 14.51
CA ASP A 245 27.07 24.77 14.61
C ASP A 245 26.37 26.14 14.62
N SER A 246 25.03 26.17 14.54
CA SER A 246 24.27 27.42 14.55
C SER A 246 23.99 27.90 15.97
N ASN A 247 24.28 29.17 16.23
CA ASN A 247 23.91 29.82 17.49
C ASN A 247 22.41 30.10 17.48
N GLN A 248 21.67 29.39 18.34
CA GLN A 248 20.23 29.59 18.54
C GLN A 248 19.97 30.28 19.88
N LEU A 249 18.95 31.14 19.91
CA LEU A 249 18.42 31.64 21.16
C LEU A 249 17.83 30.48 21.98
N GLN A 250 18.06 30.48 23.29
CA GLN A 250 17.52 29.49 24.21
C GLN A 250 16.09 29.85 24.61
N VAL A 251 15.20 29.87 23.62
CA VAL A 251 13.78 30.20 23.79
C VAL A 251 12.93 29.22 22.99
N ILE A 252 11.82 28.79 23.60
CA ILE A 252 10.85 27.94 22.93
C ILE A 252 10.20 28.73 21.80
N THR A 253 10.09 28.10 20.63
CA THR A 253 9.34 28.63 19.50
C THR A 253 8.19 27.71 19.16
N TYR A 254 7.14 28.26 18.56
CA TYR A 254 6.01 27.52 18.04
C TYR A 254 5.99 27.71 16.54
N LYS A 255 5.83 26.62 15.79
CA LYS A 255 5.57 26.69 14.36
C LYS A 255 4.16 26.21 14.09
N THR A 256 3.45 27.01 13.29
CA THR A 256 2.10 26.71 12.86
C THR A 256 2.11 26.51 11.34
N ILE A 257 1.70 25.33 10.88
CA ILE A 257 1.50 25.03 9.46
C ILE A 257 0.01 24.97 9.18
N THR A 258 -0.41 25.61 8.09
CA THR A 258 -1.76 25.45 7.56
C THR A 258 -1.70 24.78 6.19
N ILE A 259 -2.46 23.70 6.03
CA ILE A 259 -2.68 23.00 4.77
C ILE A 259 -4.15 23.01 4.38
N GLU A 260 -4.40 22.90 3.09
CA GLU A 260 -5.70 22.78 2.46
C GLU A 260 -5.84 21.38 1.86
N VAL A 261 -6.98 20.73 2.10
CA VAL A 261 -7.30 19.41 1.57
C VAL A 261 -8.68 19.42 0.92
N ASP A 262 -8.84 18.72 -0.18
CA ASP A 262 -10.12 18.51 -0.83
C ASP A 262 -11.03 17.59 -0.01
N LYS A 263 -12.27 18.01 0.22
CA LYS A 263 -13.26 17.19 0.92
C LYS A 263 -13.48 15.85 0.23
N GLU A 264 -13.42 15.81 -1.10
CA GLU A 264 -13.62 14.59 -1.88
C GLU A 264 -12.57 13.52 -1.58
N ASP A 265 -11.34 13.92 -1.24
CA ASP A 265 -10.24 13.01 -0.94
C ASP A 265 -10.33 12.41 0.48
N ILE A 266 -10.98 13.12 1.40
CA ILE A 266 -11.15 12.70 2.79
C ILE A 266 -12.49 11.96 3.00
N GLY A 267 -13.57 12.44 2.39
CA GLY A 267 -14.94 11.98 2.58
C GLY A 267 -15.82 12.95 3.37
N ASN A 268 -16.93 12.44 3.91
CA ASN A 268 -17.87 13.25 4.71
C ASN A 268 -17.47 13.27 6.19
N PRO A 269 -17.82 14.35 6.94
CA PRO A 269 -17.56 14.45 8.37
C PRO A 269 -18.35 13.39 9.18
N PRO A 270 -17.98 13.14 10.45
CA PRO A 270 -16.99 13.86 11.26
C PRO A 270 -15.53 13.57 10.85
N TYR A 271 -14.66 14.56 10.97
CA TYR A 271 -13.22 14.39 10.78
C TYR A 271 -12.51 14.40 12.12
N ASN A 272 -11.66 13.41 12.34
CA ASN A 272 -10.74 13.39 13.45
C ASN A 272 -9.30 13.48 12.90
N PHE A 273 -8.56 14.53 13.24
CA PHE A 273 -7.18 14.69 12.80
C PHE A 273 -6.24 14.45 13.97
N ILE A 274 -5.26 13.57 13.78
CA ILE A 274 -4.28 13.22 14.79
C ILE A 274 -2.86 13.37 14.23
N LEU A 275 -1.90 13.69 15.09
CA LEU A 275 -0.50 13.73 14.70
C LEU A 275 0.07 12.32 14.69
N GLY A 276 0.72 11.93 13.60
CA GLY A 276 1.44 10.68 13.51
C GLY A 276 2.78 10.77 14.23
N ASP A 277 3.08 9.80 15.09
CA ASP A 277 4.42 9.65 15.65
C ASP A 277 5.38 9.26 14.52
N VAL A 278 6.51 9.97 14.47
CA VAL A 278 7.62 9.64 13.57
C VAL A 278 8.32 8.41 14.14
N PHE A 279 7.78 7.22 13.90
CA PHE A 279 8.55 5.99 14.00
C PHE A 279 9.41 5.89 12.74
N LEU A 280 10.57 6.54 12.80
CA LEU A 280 11.71 6.28 11.92
C LEU A 280 12.43 5.00 12.39
#